data_AF-G9G5L9-F1
#
_entry.id   AF-G9G5L9-F1
#
_cell.length_a   1.000
_cell.length_b   1.000
_cell.length_c   1.000
_cell.angle_alpha   90.00
_cell.angle_beta   90.00
_cell.angle_gamma   90.00
#
_symmetry.space_group_name_H-M   'P 1'
#
loop_
_entity.id
_entity.type
_entity.pdbx_description
1 polymer ?
#
loop_
_entity_poly.entity_id
_entity_poly.type
_entity_poly.pdbx_seq_one_letter_code
_entity_poly.pdbx_strand_id
1 'polypeptide(L)'
;VSLETNYISIFVLPYNVLGIDAFSSYPKKKHSITVMSEHLMLYKIDADFLLNILSIKPDVNDFLLTSIADVFARHYALLGMIAKTPKERIYMALENLAVEMGTEDEERNEIVLPNFINQSVLARYCRTTQPNISNLLTELVEEEFLVNKKSPYRIDKDSLDI
;
A
#
# COMPACT_ATOMS: atom_id res chain seq x y z
N VAL A 1 -15.04 -23.04 13.13
CA VAL A 1 -15.11 -21.64 12.64
C VAL A 1 -13.74 -21.28 12.12
N SER A 2 -13.53 -21.29 10.80
CA SER A 2 -12.25 -20.88 10.23
C SER A 2 -12.07 -19.39 10.53
N LEU A 3 -11.02 -19.02 11.26
CA LEU A 3 -10.60 -17.63 11.40
C LEU A 3 -10.29 -17.11 9.98
N GLU A 4 -11.23 -16.41 9.35
CA GLU A 4 -10.91 -15.63 8.17
C GLU A 4 -9.89 -14.58 8.60
N THR A 5 -8.64 -14.81 8.23
CA THR A 5 -7.53 -13.93 8.54
C THR A 5 -7.73 -12.62 7.79
N ASN A 6 -8.13 -11.58 8.53
CA ASN A 6 -8.42 -10.25 7.99
C ASN A 6 -7.13 -9.45 7.70
N TYR A 7 -6.22 -10.02 6.89
CA TYR A 7 -5.00 -9.35 6.47
C TYR A 7 -5.25 -8.39 5.30
N ILE A 8 -4.49 -7.30 5.27
CA ILE A 8 -4.45 -6.40 4.11
C ILE A 8 -3.35 -6.92 3.19
N SER A 9 -3.70 -7.22 1.94
CA SER A 9 -2.75 -7.75 0.96
C SER A 9 -1.96 -6.63 0.27
N ILE A 10 -2.65 -5.56 -0.12
CA ILE A 10 -2.12 -4.38 -0.80
C ILE A 10 -3.13 -3.22 -0.64
N PHE A 11 -2.67 -1.97 -0.70
CA PHE A 11 -3.54 -0.81 -0.76
C PHE A 11 -3.87 -0.43 -2.21
N VAL A 12 -5.08 0.07 -2.43
CA VAL A 12 -5.48 0.68 -3.70
C VAL A 12 -5.28 2.18 -3.58
N LEU A 13 -4.51 2.75 -4.49
CA LEU A 13 -4.13 4.17 -4.51
C LEU A 13 -4.91 4.94 -5.58
N PRO A 14 -4.93 6.28 -5.51
CA PRO A 14 -5.37 7.10 -6.63
C PRO A 14 -4.73 6.65 -7.96
N TYR A 15 -5.50 6.72 -9.04
CA TYR A 15 -5.08 6.36 -10.40
C TYR A 15 -4.81 4.87 -10.66
N ASN A 16 -4.95 3.98 -9.68
CA ASN A 16 -4.85 2.55 -9.92
C ASN A 16 -6.02 2.03 -10.76
N VAL A 17 -5.71 1.15 -11.72
CA VAL A 17 -6.71 0.40 -12.48
C VAL A 17 -7.09 -0.86 -11.72
N LEU A 18 -8.40 -1.09 -11.56
CA LEU A 18 -8.97 -2.25 -10.88
C LEU A 18 -9.78 -3.13 -11.84
N GLY A 19 -10.01 -4.39 -11.47
CA GLY A 19 -10.87 -5.31 -12.21
C GLY A 19 -10.18 -6.07 -13.34
N ILE A 20 -8.86 -5.89 -13.52
CA ILE A 20 -8.05 -6.67 -14.48
C ILE A 20 -8.06 -8.17 -14.12
N ASP A 21 -8.16 -8.50 -12.83
CA ASP A 21 -8.29 -9.87 -12.33
C ASP A 21 -9.54 -10.58 -12.86
N ALA A 22 -10.58 -9.84 -13.27
CA ALA A 22 -11.78 -10.41 -13.87
C ALA A 22 -11.55 -11.04 -15.25
N PHE A 23 -10.46 -10.68 -15.93
CA PHE A 23 -10.05 -11.24 -17.22
C PHE A 23 -9.13 -12.47 -17.08
N SER A 24 -8.74 -12.82 -15.86
CA SER A 24 -7.89 -13.98 -15.61
C SER A 24 -8.63 -15.30 -15.87
N SER A 25 -7.94 -16.26 -16.49
CA SER A 25 -8.42 -17.64 -16.66
C SER A 25 -8.35 -18.47 -15.37
N TYR A 26 -7.66 -17.96 -14.34
CA TYR A 26 -7.53 -18.63 -13.06
C TYR A 26 -8.76 -18.43 -12.17
N PRO A 27 -9.09 -19.39 -11.29
CA PRO A 27 -10.16 -19.23 -10.32
C PRO A 27 -9.87 -18.05 -9.38
N LYS A 28 -10.86 -17.17 -9.20
CA LYS A 28 -10.71 -15.98 -8.37
C LYS A 28 -10.44 -16.39 -6.92
N LYS A 29 -9.28 -15.97 -6.39
CA LYS A 29 -9.01 -16.04 -4.95
C LYS A 29 -9.97 -15.10 -4.22
N LYS A 30 -10.44 -15.50 -3.04
CA LYS A 30 -11.34 -14.70 -2.20
C LYS A 30 -10.55 -13.54 -1.56
N HIS A 31 -10.45 -12.41 -2.26
CA HIS A 31 -10.07 -11.12 -1.69
C HIS A 31 -11.27 -10.18 -1.75
N SER A 32 -11.44 -9.34 -0.74
CA SER A 32 -12.39 -8.25 -0.73
C SER A 32 -11.66 -6.91 -0.80
N ILE A 33 -12.31 -5.91 -1.39
CA ILE A 33 -11.82 -4.52 -1.43
C ILE A 33 -12.67 -3.72 -0.45
N THR A 34 -12.03 -2.92 0.40
CA THR A 34 -12.69 -2.08 1.40
C THR A 34 -12.11 -0.68 1.33
N VAL A 35 -12.99 0.33 1.35
CA VAL A 35 -12.59 1.74 1.38
C VAL A 35 -11.97 2.05 2.76
N MET A 36 -10.77 2.62 2.78
CA MET A 36 -10.04 2.95 4.01
C MET A 36 -10.09 4.45 4.35
N SER A 37 -10.24 5.31 3.35
CA SER A 37 -10.43 6.75 3.51
C SER A 37 -11.88 7.10 3.82
N GLU A 38 -12.13 8.35 4.23
CA GLU A 38 -13.50 8.84 4.44
C GLU A 38 -14.32 8.86 3.14
N HIS A 39 -13.65 9.20 2.02
CA HIS A 39 -14.24 9.27 0.70
C HIS A 39 -13.34 8.63 -0.35
N LEU A 40 -13.96 8.01 -1.36
CA LEU A 40 -13.29 7.46 -2.53
C LEU A 40 -14.17 7.72 -3.75
N MET A 41 -13.56 8.20 -4.83
CA MET A 41 -14.18 8.36 -6.14
C MET A 41 -13.49 7.44 -7.13
N LEU A 42 -14.27 6.77 -7.97
CA LEU A 42 -13.77 5.95 -9.08
C LEU A 42 -14.64 6.13 -10.32
N TYR A 43 -14.06 5.86 -11.47
CA TYR A 43 -14.77 5.77 -12.74
C TYR A 43 -14.86 4.32 -13.18
N LYS A 44 -16.08 3.86 -13.46
CA LYS A 44 -16.30 2.58 -14.12
C LYS A 44 -16.27 2.81 -15.63
N ILE A 45 -15.28 2.24 -16.30
CA ILE A 45 -15.13 2.29 -17.76
C ILE A 45 -15.52 0.92 -18.31
N ASP A 46 -16.31 0.90 -19.38
CA ASP A 46 -16.59 -0.34 -20.11
C ASP A 46 -15.31 -0.87 -20.77
N ALA A 47 -15.05 -2.16 -20.63
CA ALA A 47 -13.78 -2.74 -21.05
C ALA A 47 -13.62 -2.78 -22.57
N ASP A 48 -14.69 -3.12 -23.29
CA ASP A 48 -14.66 -3.16 -24.75
C ASP A 48 -14.45 -1.74 -25.31
N PHE A 49 -15.11 -0.74 -24.71
CA PHE A 49 -14.85 0.66 -25.03
C PHE A 49 -13.39 1.07 -24.80
N LEU A 50 -12.82 0.75 -23.63
CA LEU A 50 -11.43 1.08 -23.33
C LEU A 50 -10.47 0.44 -24.34
N LEU A 51 -10.59 -0.88 -24.57
CA LEU A 51 -9.70 -1.63 -25.46
C LEU A 51 -9.73 -1.10 -26.91
N ASN A 52 -10.91 -0.69 -27.39
CA ASN A 52 -11.03 -0.05 -28.71
C ASN A 52 -10.31 1.31 -28.77
N ILE A 53 -10.32 2.09 -27.69
CA ILE A 53 -9.66 3.39 -27.64
C ILE A 53 -8.14 3.26 -27.56
N LEU A 54 -7.59 2.22 -26.91
CA LEU A 54 -6.13 2.02 -26.79
C LEU A 54 -5.43 2.01 -28.16
N SER A 55 -6.09 1.48 -29.19
CA SER A 55 -5.55 1.41 -30.55
C SER A 55 -5.59 2.75 -31.29
N ILE A 56 -6.46 3.65 -30.86
CA ILE A 56 -6.70 4.96 -31.50
C ILE A 56 -5.87 6.05 -30.80
N LYS A 57 -5.63 5.87 -29.50
CA LYS A 57 -4.98 6.84 -28.61
C LYS A 57 -3.76 6.21 -27.91
N PRO A 58 -2.55 6.36 -28.50
CA PRO A 58 -1.33 5.82 -27.93
C PRO A 58 -1.05 6.29 -26.49
N ASP A 59 -1.40 7.55 -26.19
CA ASP A 59 -1.32 8.15 -24.86
C ASP A 59 -2.14 7.39 -23.80
N VAL A 60 -3.33 6.91 -24.17
CA VAL A 60 -4.19 6.11 -23.28
C VAL A 60 -3.60 4.71 -23.06
N ASN A 61 -2.95 4.14 -24.07
CA ASN A 61 -2.26 2.87 -23.94
C ASN A 61 -1.04 2.97 -23.01
N ASP A 62 -0.20 4.00 -23.19
CA ASP A 62 0.95 4.24 -22.32
C ASP A 62 0.51 4.49 -20.87
N PHE A 63 -0.59 5.23 -20.66
CA PHE A 63 -1.19 5.42 -19.35
C PHE A 63 -1.63 4.10 -18.70
N LEU A 64 -2.31 3.22 -19.45
CA LEU A 64 -2.74 1.93 -18.95
C LEU A 64 -1.55 1.03 -18.60
N LEU A 65 -0.56 0.95 -19.49
CA LEU A 65 0.65 0.13 -19.29
C LEU A 65 1.46 0.62 -18.08
N THR A 66 1.62 1.94 -17.92
CA THR A 66 2.30 2.54 -16.77
C THR A 66 1.56 2.20 -15.48
N SER A 67 0.23 2.38 -15.46
CA SER A 67 -0.61 2.06 -14.30
C SER A 67 -0.49 0.58 -13.88
N ILE A 68 -0.39 -0.34 -14.84
CA ILE A 68 -0.19 -1.76 -14.58
C ILE A 68 1.25 -2.03 -14.08
N ALA A 69 2.25 -1.40 -14.70
CA ALA A 69 3.65 -1.54 -14.29
C ALA A 69 3.86 -1.11 -12.83
N ASP A 70 3.24 -0.01 -12.40
CA ASP A 70 3.30 0.49 -11.02
C ASP A 70 2.65 -0.48 -10.03
N VAL A 71 1.55 -1.13 -10.42
CA VAL A 71 0.94 -2.21 -9.62
C VAL A 71 1.89 -3.41 -9.51
N PHE A 72 2.59 -3.78 -10.58
CA PHE A 72 3.57 -4.87 -10.52
C PHE A 72 4.78 -4.52 -9.66
N ALA A 73 5.34 -3.32 -9.77
CA ALA A 73 6.45 -2.87 -8.94
C ALA A 73 6.12 -3.01 -7.44
N ARG A 74 4.93 -2.58 -7.02
CA ARG A 74 4.45 -2.72 -5.64
C ARG A 74 4.21 -4.18 -5.24
N HIS A 75 3.69 -5.01 -6.14
CA HIS A 75 3.61 -6.45 -5.88
C HIS A 75 4.99 -7.07 -5.63
N TYR A 76 6.02 -6.69 -6.40
CA TYR A 76 7.38 -7.18 -6.17
C TYR A 76 7.96 -6.71 -4.84
N ALA A 77 7.75 -5.44 -4.45
CA ALA A 77 8.14 -4.92 -3.14
C ALA A 77 7.50 -5.73 -1.99
N LEU A 78 6.22 -6.07 -2.12
CA LEU A 78 5.50 -6.91 -1.16
C LEU A 78 5.98 -8.36 -1.13
N LEU A 79 6.36 -8.93 -2.27
CA LEU A 79 6.96 -10.28 -2.32
C LEU A 79 8.30 -10.32 -1.58
N GLY A 80 9.03 -9.21 -1.52
CA GLY A 80 10.25 -9.06 -0.71
C GLY A 80 10.01 -9.26 0.80
N MET A 81 8.78 -9.08 1.28
CA MET A 81 8.42 -9.31 2.69
C MET A 81 8.26 -10.80 3.04
N ILE A 82 8.29 -11.70 2.05
CA ILE A 82 8.21 -13.14 2.30
C ILE A 82 9.44 -13.59 3.09
N ALA A 83 9.21 -14.45 4.08
CA ALA A 83 10.24 -14.99 4.98
C ALA A 83 10.97 -13.95 5.86
N LYS A 84 10.51 -12.70 5.89
CA LYS A 84 11.02 -11.65 6.78
C LYS A 84 10.43 -11.73 8.18
N THR A 85 11.19 -11.35 9.20
CA THR A 85 10.72 -11.21 10.57
C THR A 85 9.70 -10.08 10.69
N PRO A 86 8.84 -10.05 11.74
CA PRO A 86 7.90 -8.94 11.93
C PRO A 86 8.58 -7.56 12.00
N LYS A 87 9.79 -7.48 12.57
CA LYS A 87 10.60 -6.25 12.62
C LYS A 87 11.01 -5.80 11.23
N GLU A 88 11.61 -6.68 10.42
CA GLU A 88 11.94 -6.35 9.03
C GLU A 88 10.70 -5.95 8.22
N ARG A 89 9.56 -6.63 8.42
CA ARG A 89 8.33 -6.32 7.68
C ARG A 89 7.75 -4.95 8.02
N ILE A 90 7.84 -4.47 9.27
CA ILE A 90 7.31 -3.15 9.62
C ILE A 90 8.16 -2.03 8.99
N TYR A 91 9.48 -2.20 8.94
CA TYR A 91 10.39 -1.30 8.21
C TYR A 91 10.00 -1.21 6.73
N MET A 92 9.98 -2.35 6.04
CA MET A 92 9.61 -2.42 4.62
C MET A 92 8.18 -1.89 4.38
N ALA A 93 7.26 -2.11 5.31
CA ALA A 93 5.89 -1.63 5.17
C ALA A 93 5.82 -0.10 5.29
N LEU A 94 6.49 0.50 6.27
CA LEU A 94 6.51 1.95 6.44
C LEU A 94 7.21 2.65 5.28
N GLU A 95 8.31 2.07 4.76
CA GLU A 95 9.01 2.54 3.57
C GLU A 95 8.11 2.48 2.32
N ASN A 96 7.47 1.33 2.05
CA ASN A 96 6.53 1.21 0.93
C ASN A 96 5.37 2.21 1.06
N LEU A 97 4.83 2.39 2.26
CA LEU A 97 3.75 3.36 2.51
C LEU A 97 4.22 4.80 2.34
N ALA A 98 5.46 5.13 2.70
CA ALA A 98 6.04 6.45 2.50
C ALA A 98 6.11 6.79 1.01
N VAL A 99 6.60 5.85 0.18
CA VAL A 99 6.66 5.98 -1.28
C VAL A 99 5.26 6.07 -1.91
N GLU A 100 4.33 5.23 -1.44
CA GLU A 100 3.01 5.11 -2.06
C GLU A 100 2.02 6.23 -1.72
N MET A 101 2.09 6.75 -0.48
CA MET A 101 1.08 7.63 0.08
C MET A 101 1.60 8.62 1.12
N GLY A 102 2.92 8.69 1.31
CA GLY A 102 3.54 9.68 2.20
C GLY A 102 3.40 11.09 1.64
N THR A 103 3.24 12.06 2.54
CA THR A 103 3.32 13.48 2.22
C THR A 103 4.55 14.06 2.89
N GLU A 104 5.41 14.72 2.12
CA GLU A 104 6.62 15.33 2.62
C GLU A 104 6.33 16.59 3.45
N ASP A 105 7.00 16.71 4.59
CA ASP A 105 7.05 17.88 5.47
C ASP A 105 8.49 18.42 5.43
N GLU A 106 8.81 19.21 4.40
CA GLU A 106 10.17 19.71 4.12
C GLU A 106 10.74 20.51 5.30
N GLU A 107 9.91 21.27 6.03
CA GLU A 107 10.36 22.08 7.17
C GLU A 107 10.89 21.22 8.33
N ARG A 108 10.39 19.99 8.45
CA ARG A 108 10.74 19.07 9.53
C ARG A 108 11.63 17.92 9.09
N ASN A 109 11.88 17.80 7.78
CA ASN A 109 12.57 16.65 7.19
C ASN A 109 11.86 15.32 7.50
N GLU A 110 10.52 15.29 7.39
CA GLU A 110 9.70 14.14 7.73
C GLU A 110 8.80 13.71 6.56
N ILE A 111 8.44 12.43 6.51
CA ILE A 111 7.35 11.93 5.67
C ILE A 111 6.17 11.52 6.56
N VAL A 112 5.00 12.11 6.28
CA VAL A 112 3.77 11.89 7.05
C VAL A 112 2.85 10.90 6.32
N LEU A 113 2.49 9.81 6.99
CA LEU A 113 1.53 8.84 6.45
C LEU A 113 0.07 9.28 6.70
N PRO A 114 -0.89 8.83 5.86
CA PRO A 114 -2.31 9.15 6.04
C PRO A 114 -2.89 8.68 7.37
N ASN A 115 -3.85 9.43 7.92
CA ASN A 115 -4.47 9.14 9.23
C ASN A 115 -5.14 7.76 9.36
N PHE A 116 -5.60 7.18 8.25
CA PHE A 116 -6.20 5.83 8.27
C PHE A 116 -5.16 4.73 8.52
N ILE A 117 -3.86 5.01 8.33
CA ILE A 117 -2.76 4.12 8.72
C ILE A 117 -2.57 4.23 10.23
N ASN A 118 -3.30 3.41 10.96
CA ASN A 118 -3.18 3.26 12.41
C ASN A 118 -2.58 1.89 12.79
N GLN A 119 -2.37 1.65 14.08
CA GLN A 119 -1.77 0.42 14.60
C GLN A 119 -2.51 -0.86 14.16
N SER A 120 -3.84 -0.82 14.08
CA SER A 120 -4.66 -1.94 13.61
C SER A 120 -4.43 -2.23 12.13
N VAL A 121 -4.37 -1.17 11.31
CA VAL A 121 -4.10 -1.28 9.87
C VAL A 121 -2.68 -1.80 9.62
N LEU A 122 -1.67 -1.25 10.30
CA LEU A 122 -0.29 -1.75 10.21
C LEU A 122 -0.18 -3.22 10.64
N ALA A 123 -0.87 -3.64 11.70
CA ALA A 123 -0.86 -5.05 12.12
C ALA A 123 -1.40 -5.98 11.03
N ARG A 124 -2.51 -5.59 10.39
CA ARG A 124 -3.12 -6.36 9.29
C ARG A 124 -2.24 -6.37 8.04
N TYR A 125 -1.56 -5.28 7.73
CA TYR A 125 -0.69 -5.15 6.56
C TYR A 125 0.66 -5.87 6.76
N CYS A 126 1.30 -5.73 7.93
CA CYS A 126 2.51 -6.45 8.32
C CYS A 126 2.26 -7.93 8.69
N ARG A 127 1.00 -8.37 8.66
CA ARG A 127 0.54 -9.74 8.98
C ARG A 127 1.04 -10.20 10.35
N THR A 128 0.83 -9.39 11.36
CA THR A 128 1.20 -9.66 12.76
C THR A 128 0.13 -9.14 13.71
N THR A 129 0.34 -9.25 15.02
CA THR A 129 -0.64 -8.84 16.03
C THR A 129 -0.46 -7.36 16.41
N GLN A 130 -1.53 -6.70 16.85
CA GLN A 130 -1.45 -5.32 17.33
C GLN A 130 -0.49 -5.13 18.52
N PRO A 131 -0.43 -6.02 19.53
CA PRO A 131 0.57 -5.91 20.59
C PRO A 131 2.00 -5.97 20.07
N ASN A 132 2.27 -6.84 19.09
CA ASN A 132 3.59 -6.93 18.49
C ASN A 132 3.95 -5.65 17.72
N ILE A 133 3.02 -5.09 16.93
CA ILE A 133 3.21 -3.77 16.30
C ILE A 133 3.46 -2.68 17.34
N SER A 134 2.73 -2.67 18.47
CA SER A 134 2.94 -1.65 19.51
C SER A 134 4.38 -1.65 20.02
N ASN A 135 4.94 -2.84 20.28
CA ASN A 135 6.31 -2.96 20.76
C ASN A 135 7.31 -2.53 19.68
N LEU A 136 7.13 -3.01 18.45
CA LEU A 136 7.98 -2.63 17.32
C LEU A 136 7.94 -1.13 17.04
N LEU A 137 6.78 -0.48 17.12
CA LEU A 137 6.69 0.98 16.97
C LEU A 137 7.43 1.73 18.08
N THR A 138 7.54 1.17 19.29
CA THR A 138 8.40 1.75 20.33
C THR A 138 9.86 1.65 19.90
N GLU A 139 10.31 0.46 19.47
CA GLU A 139 11.67 0.24 18.99
C GLU A 139 12.02 1.18 17.82
N LEU A 140 11.13 1.34 16.85
CA LEU A 140 11.34 2.24 15.70
C LEU A 140 11.46 3.72 16.08
N VAL A 141 10.87 4.14 17.21
CA VAL A 141 11.05 5.50 17.74
C VAL A 141 12.38 5.62 18.50
N GLU A 142 12.75 4.59 19.24
CA GLU A 142 14.06 4.51 19.92
C GLU A 142 15.22 4.46 18.91
N GLU A 143 14.99 3.88 17.74
CA GLU A 143 15.91 3.80 16.60
C GLU A 143 15.89 5.06 15.71
N GLU A 144 15.13 6.10 16.10
CA GLU A 144 14.98 7.38 15.37
C GLU A 144 14.39 7.25 13.94
N PHE A 145 13.96 6.06 13.52
CA PHE A 145 13.27 5.85 12.25
C PHE A 145 11.88 6.51 12.23
N LEU A 146 11.14 6.44 13.35
CA LEU A 146 9.88 7.15 13.55
C LEU A 146 10.07 8.30 14.53
N VAL A 147 9.54 9.47 14.18
CA VAL A 147 9.50 10.64 15.07
C VAL A 147 8.54 10.39 16.24
N ASN A 148 7.46 9.62 16.00
CA ASN A 148 6.47 9.33 17.02
C ASN A 148 5.80 7.95 16.84
N LYS A 149 5.36 7.38 17.97
CA LYS A 149 4.64 6.09 18.00
C LYS A 149 3.18 6.18 17.57
N LYS A 150 2.59 7.38 17.53
CA LYS A 150 1.14 7.58 17.36
C LYS A 150 0.81 8.03 15.94
N SER A 151 -0.23 7.46 15.34
CA SER A 151 -0.75 7.89 14.04
C SER A 151 -1.26 9.35 14.07
N PRO A 152 -1.09 10.15 13.00
CA PRO A 152 -0.39 9.80 11.76
C PRO A 152 1.10 9.59 12.01
N TYR A 153 1.63 8.50 11.44
CA TYR A 153 3.04 8.15 11.61
C TYR A 153 3.90 9.11 10.82
N ARG A 154 4.96 9.59 11.46
CA ARG A 154 5.96 10.48 10.89
C ARG A 154 7.28 9.74 10.84
N ILE A 155 7.81 9.57 9.65
CA ILE A 155 9.05 8.87 9.38
C ILE A 155 10.14 9.92 9.16
N ASP A 156 11.30 9.74 9.78
CA ASP A 156 12.47 10.58 9.52
C ASP A 156 12.92 10.34 8.08
N LYS A 157 13.01 11.41 7.29
CA LYS A 157 13.39 11.33 5.88
C LYS A 157 14.84 10.85 5.71
N ASP A 158 15.74 11.18 6.63
CA ASP A 158 17.15 10.76 6.55
C ASP A 158 17.32 9.25 6.79
N SER A 159 16.32 8.62 7.42
CA SER A 159 16.27 7.18 7.67
C SER A 159 15.69 6.38 6.50
N LEU A 160 15.20 7.06 5.45
CA LEU A 160 14.62 6.44 4.27
C LEU A 160 15.59 6.54 3.10
N ASP A 161 15.82 5.42 2.43
CA ASP A 161 16.76 5.31 1.28
C ASP A 161 16.04 5.64 -0.04
N ILE A 162 15.38 6.81 -0.10
CA ILE A 162 14.55 7.29 -1.23
C ILE A 162 14.89 8.70 -1.70
#